data_AF-A0A922S2S7-F1
#
_entry.id   AF-A0A922S2S7-F1
#
_cell.length_a   1.000
_cell.length_b   1.000
_cell.length_c   1.000
_cell.angle_alpha   90.00
_cell.angle_beta   90.00
_cell.angle_gamma   90.00
#
_symmetry.space_group_name_H-M   'P 1'
#
loop_
_entity.id
_entity.type
_entity.pdbx_description
1 polymer ?
#
loop_
_entity_poly.entity_id
_entity_poly.type
_entity_poly.pdbx_seq_one_letter_code
_entity_poly.pdbx_strand_id
1 'polypeptide(L)'
;MFKFYQHIDIDPKNVHILNGTTNDPEAECEMFEMEIKKAGGIHLFVGGIGPDGHIAFNEPGSSLVSRTRVKTLAKETIVANARFFGDNMSQVPERCLTVGVGTVMDANEVMILVTGTSKALALQKAIEEGVNHMWTVSAFQHHKKAIFVVDEDATMELRTKTVRYFKDLDSIHRKLNEISF
;
A
#
# COMPACT_ATOMS: atom_id res chain seq x y z
N MET A 1 -2.27 -4.24 16.20
CA MET A 1 -2.05 -5.67 15.87
C MET A 1 -3.25 -6.57 16.20
N PHE A 2 -4.08 -6.25 17.20
CA PHE A 2 -5.19 -7.09 17.66
C PHE A 2 -6.48 -7.11 16.82
N LYS A 3 -6.62 -6.23 15.82
CA LYS A 3 -7.92 -5.99 15.17
C LYS A 3 -8.38 -7.06 14.16
N PHE A 4 -7.53 -8.04 13.82
CA PHE A 4 -7.86 -9.05 12.79
C PHE A 4 -7.50 -10.47 13.21
N TYR A 5 -6.22 -10.78 13.44
CA TYR A 5 -5.75 -12.16 13.67
C TYR A 5 -6.40 -12.87 14.86
N GLN A 6 -6.86 -12.14 15.89
CA GLN A 6 -7.53 -12.72 17.05
C GLN A 6 -8.98 -13.15 16.80
N HIS A 7 -9.54 -12.80 15.63
CA HIS A 7 -10.94 -13.02 15.29
C HIS A 7 -11.13 -14.02 14.15
N ILE A 8 -10.05 -14.68 13.71
CA ILE A 8 -10.04 -15.66 12.61
C ILE A 8 -9.20 -16.88 13.00
N ASP A 9 -9.26 -17.93 12.19
CA ASP A 9 -8.63 -19.23 12.39
C ASP A 9 -7.25 -19.37 11.74
N ILE A 10 -6.54 -18.26 11.51
CA ILE A 10 -5.19 -18.29 10.94
C ILE A 10 -4.19 -18.87 11.93
N ASP A 11 -3.37 -19.84 11.50
CA ASP A 11 -2.25 -20.34 12.28
C ASP A 11 -1.22 -19.22 12.49
N PRO A 12 -0.86 -18.85 13.72
CA PRO A 12 0.10 -17.78 13.99
C PRO A 12 1.44 -17.96 13.29
N LYS A 13 1.86 -19.20 13.00
CA LYS A 13 3.12 -19.46 12.27
C LYS A 13 3.10 -18.97 10.82
N ASN A 14 1.90 -18.73 10.27
CA ASN A 14 1.69 -18.21 8.92
C ASN A 14 1.55 -16.67 8.91
N VAL A 15 1.73 -16.01 10.06
CA VAL A 15 1.67 -14.55 10.19
C VAL A 15 3.09 -14.00 10.22
N HIS A 16 3.45 -13.27 9.17
CA HIS A 16 4.77 -12.67 9.01
C HIS A 16 4.67 -11.14 9.08
N ILE A 17 5.44 -10.52 9.98
CA ILE A 17 5.48 -9.07 10.16
C ILE A 17 6.94 -8.68 10.42
N LEU A 18 7.41 -7.63 9.73
CA LEU A 18 8.73 -7.07 9.94
C LEU A 18 8.96 -6.70 11.42
N ASN A 19 10.05 -7.21 11.99
CA ASN A 19 10.44 -6.93 13.37
C ASN A 19 11.12 -5.55 13.48
N GLY A 20 10.32 -4.51 13.75
CA GLY A 20 10.82 -3.15 13.92
C GLY A 20 11.72 -2.89 15.13
N THR A 21 11.93 -3.87 16.02
CA THR A 21 12.79 -3.76 17.21
C THR A 21 14.08 -4.59 17.10
N THR A 22 14.40 -5.09 15.91
CA THR A 22 15.65 -5.82 15.65
C THR A 22 16.89 -4.95 15.83
N ASN A 23 18.02 -5.58 16.17
CA ASN A 23 19.34 -4.94 16.20
C ASN A 23 20.04 -4.94 14.83
N ASP A 24 19.51 -5.70 13.86
CA ASP A 24 20.01 -5.78 12.48
C ASP A 24 18.84 -5.59 11.50
N PRO A 25 18.45 -4.34 11.22
CA PRO A 25 17.33 -4.01 10.34
C PRO A 25 17.48 -4.50 8.91
N GLU A 26 18.72 -4.47 8.38
CA GLU A 26 19.03 -4.92 7.04
C GLU A 26 18.84 -6.43 6.91
N ALA A 27 19.37 -7.22 7.85
CA ALA A 27 19.17 -8.67 7.86
C ALA A 27 17.68 -9.05 8.00
N GLU A 28 16.92 -8.33 8.83
CA GLU A 28 15.47 -8.51 8.94
C GLU A 28 14.75 -8.29 7.60
N CYS A 29 15.10 -7.23 6.86
CA CYS A 29 14.53 -6.98 5.54
C CYS A 29 14.85 -8.09 4.54
N GLU A 30 16.10 -8.57 4.54
CA GLU A 30 16.53 -9.67 3.67
C GLU A 30 15.80 -10.98 4.00
N MET A 31 15.68 -11.31 5.30
CA MET A 31 14.94 -12.49 5.75
C MET A 31 13.47 -12.43 5.30
N PHE A 32 12.82 -11.28 5.45
CA PHE A 32 11.42 -11.10 5.04
C PHE A 32 11.22 -11.36 3.53
N GLU A 33 12.13 -10.88 2.69
CA GLU A 33 12.12 -11.16 1.24
C GLU A 33 12.33 -12.66 0.94
N MET A 34 13.20 -13.33 1.69
CA MET A 34 13.39 -14.77 1.57
C MET A 34 12.15 -15.55 2.00
N GLU A 35 11.45 -15.14 3.05
CA GLU A 35 10.19 -15.77 3.49
C GLU A 35 9.10 -15.64 2.43
N ILE A 36 8.92 -14.45 1.83
CA ILE A 36 8.01 -14.25 0.70
C ILE A 36 8.34 -15.21 -0.44
N LYS A 37 9.63 -15.31 -0.81
CA LYS A 37 10.08 -16.22 -1.88
C LYS A 37 9.85 -17.69 -1.54
N LYS A 38 10.12 -18.11 -0.30
CA LYS A 38 9.89 -19.48 0.19
C LYS A 38 8.39 -19.84 0.18
N ALA A 39 7.52 -18.88 0.43
CA ALA A 39 6.07 -19.05 0.34
C ALA A 39 5.55 -19.13 -1.11
N GLY A 40 6.40 -18.92 -2.12
CA GLY A 40 6.01 -18.92 -3.54
C GLY A 40 5.58 -17.56 -4.09
N GLY A 41 5.85 -16.48 -3.35
CA GLY A 41 5.42 -15.12 -3.69
C GLY A 41 4.04 -14.76 -3.12
N ILE A 42 3.61 -13.54 -3.39
CA ILE A 42 2.35 -13.00 -2.88
C ILE A 42 1.27 -13.18 -3.95
N HIS A 43 0.20 -13.90 -3.62
CA HIS A 43 -0.92 -14.06 -4.56
C HIS A 43 -1.74 -12.77 -4.69
N LEU A 44 -2.14 -12.19 -3.56
CA LEU A 44 -2.87 -10.92 -3.50
C LEU A 44 -2.20 -10.02 -2.46
N PHE A 45 -1.73 -8.85 -2.89
CA PHE A 45 -1.28 -7.80 -2.00
C PHE A 45 -2.40 -6.78 -1.80
N VAL A 46 -2.83 -6.57 -0.55
CA VAL A 46 -3.82 -5.55 -0.21
C VAL A 46 -3.12 -4.37 0.46
N GLY A 47 -3.34 -3.17 -0.09
CA GLY A 47 -2.74 -1.94 0.40
C GLY A 47 -3.72 -0.78 0.44
N GLY A 48 -3.23 0.34 0.95
CA GLY A 48 -3.86 1.65 0.81
C GLY A 48 -2.90 2.64 0.16
N ILE A 49 -3.36 3.87 -0.01
CA ILE A 49 -2.58 4.99 -0.55
C ILE A 49 -2.41 6.09 0.51
N GLY A 50 -1.20 6.59 0.68
CA GLY A 50 -0.92 7.81 1.47
C GLY A 50 -1.50 9.07 0.82
N PRO A 51 -1.73 10.17 1.57
CA PRO A 51 -2.16 11.45 0.97
C PRO A 51 -1.13 12.04 -0.03
N ASP A 52 0.12 11.61 0.08
CA ASP A 52 1.26 11.87 -0.81
C ASP A 52 1.46 10.79 -1.91
N GLY A 53 0.55 9.82 -2.01
CA GLY A 53 0.61 8.75 -2.99
C GLY A 53 1.57 7.60 -2.66
N HIS A 54 2.05 7.46 -1.42
CA HIS A 54 2.91 6.33 -1.08
C HIS A 54 2.14 4.99 -1.05
N ILE A 55 2.80 3.91 -1.48
CA ILE A 55 2.46 2.52 -1.13
C ILE A 55 3.33 2.04 0.04
N ALA A 56 2.73 1.37 1.02
CA ALA A 56 3.41 1.02 2.28
C ALA A 56 4.07 2.27 2.91
N PHE A 57 5.37 2.28 3.19
CA PHE A 57 6.11 3.49 3.55
C PHE A 57 7.12 3.89 2.47
N ASN A 58 6.80 3.63 1.19
CA ASN A 58 7.61 4.09 0.06
C ASN A 58 7.30 5.57 -0.22
N GLU A 59 7.83 6.43 0.66
CA GLU A 59 7.71 7.89 0.61
C GLU A 59 8.15 8.47 -0.75
N PRO A 60 7.70 9.68 -1.11
CA PRO A 60 8.10 10.35 -2.34
C PRO A 60 9.62 10.35 -2.58
N GLY A 61 10.02 9.98 -3.79
CA GLY A 61 11.43 9.79 -4.19
C GLY A 61 11.96 8.36 -4.00
N SER A 62 11.17 7.45 -3.45
CA SER A 62 11.54 6.04 -3.32
C SER A 62 11.68 5.36 -4.69
N SER A 63 12.73 4.56 -4.88
CA SER A 63 12.90 3.78 -6.11
C SER A 63 11.68 2.89 -6.39
N LEU A 64 11.17 2.94 -7.62
CA LEU A 64 10.03 2.13 -8.07
C LEU A 64 10.35 0.64 -8.20
N VAL A 65 11.64 0.27 -8.14
CA VAL A 65 12.12 -1.12 -8.13
C VAL A 65 12.75 -1.50 -6.78
N SER A 66 12.46 -0.71 -5.73
CA SER A 66 12.98 -0.97 -4.39
C SER A 66 12.54 -2.31 -3.82
N ARG A 67 13.39 -2.88 -2.96
CA ARG A 67 13.08 -4.03 -2.09
C ARG A 67 12.75 -3.58 -0.67
N THR A 68 12.39 -4.55 0.16
CA THR A 68 12.19 -4.37 1.59
C THR A 68 13.43 -3.75 2.22
N ARG A 69 13.24 -2.68 3.00
CA ARG A 69 14.33 -1.87 3.54
C ARG A 69 13.89 -1.01 4.72
N VAL A 70 14.88 -0.44 5.40
CA VAL A 70 14.69 0.68 6.32
C VAL A 70 14.32 1.94 5.55
N LYS A 71 13.31 2.66 6.02
CA LYS A 71 12.96 3.98 5.49
C LYS A 71 12.74 5.00 6.60
N THR A 72 13.36 6.17 6.43
CA THR A 72 13.09 7.35 7.24
C THR A 72 11.74 7.94 6.85
N LEU A 73 10.90 8.21 7.83
CA LEU A 73 9.58 8.79 7.62
C LEU A 73 9.70 10.25 7.20
N ALA A 74 8.85 10.69 6.27
CA ALA A 74 8.69 12.10 5.96
C ALA A 74 8.08 12.86 7.17
N LYS A 75 8.32 14.17 7.25
CA LYS A 75 7.79 15.00 8.35
C LYS A 75 6.26 14.97 8.37
N GLU A 76 5.65 14.98 7.20
CA GLU A 76 4.21 14.89 6.99
C GLU A 76 3.65 13.56 7.55
N THR A 77 4.36 12.45 7.33
CA THR A 77 4.03 11.13 7.90
C THR A 77 4.12 11.12 9.42
N ILE A 78 5.15 11.78 9.98
CA ILE A 78 5.28 11.95 11.44
C ILE A 78 4.08 12.72 12.01
N VAL A 79 3.71 13.85 11.39
CA VAL A 79 2.56 14.66 11.81
C VAL A 79 1.25 13.87 11.71
N ALA A 80 1.02 13.16 10.61
CA ALA A 80 -0.20 12.38 10.40
C ALA A 80 -0.35 11.21 11.40
N ASN A 81 0.77 10.65 11.87
CA ASN A 81 0.78 9.54 12.81
C ASN A 81 0.84 9.96 14.28
N ALA A 82 1.18 11.21 14.61
CA ALA A 82 1.25 11.72 15.98
C ALA A 82 -0.05 11.48 16.79
N ARG A 83 -1.21 11.48 16.13
CA ARG A 83 -2.52 11.13 16.72
C ARG A 83 -2.56 9.75 17.39
N PHE A 84 -1.70 8.82 16.96
CA PHE A 84 -1.59 7.48 17.55
C PHE A 84 -0.61 7.43 18.75
N PHE A 85 0.12 8.52 18.98
CA PHE A 85 1.13 8.68 20.04
C PHE A 85 0.75 9.84 20.99
N GLY A 86 -0.55 10.00 21.26
CA GLY A 86 -1.06 11.04 22.16
C GLY A 86 -0.77 12.46 21.69
N ASP A 87 -0.79 12.67 20.37
CA ASP A 87 -0.46 13.93 19.70
C ASP A 87 0.98 14.44 19.96
N ASN A 88 1.87 13.55 20.40
CA ASN A 88 3.27 13.86 20.65
C ASN A 88 4.18 13.37 19.51
N MET A 89 4.64 14.32 18.69
CA MET A 89 5.53 14.03 17.56
C MET A 89 6.86 13.39 17.96
N SER A 90 7.41 13.68 19.15
CA SER A 90 8.71 13.11 19.57
C SER A 90 8.65 11.63 19.93
N GLN A 91 7.44 11.08 20.08
CA GLN A 91 7.22 9.64 20.32
C GLN A 91 7.00 8.85 19.03
N VAL A 92 6.85 9.53 17.89
CA VAL A 92 6.70 8.86 16.61
C VAL A 92 8.07 8.36 16.15
N PRO A 93 8.23 7.07 15.82
CA PRO A 93 9.49 6.54 15.31
C PRO A 93 9.94 7.29 14.04
N GLU A 94 11.20 7.70 13.98
CA GLU A 94 11.75 8.40 12.80
C GLU A 94 12.00 7.47 11.61
N ARG A 95 12.08 6.15 11.87
CA ARG A 95 12.37 5.11 10.88
C ARG A 95 11.38 3.97 11.02
N CYS A 96 11.12 3.29 9.90
CA CYS A 96 10.33 2.07 9.83
C CYS A 96 11.00 1.05 8.92
N LEU A 97 10.57 -0.20 9.02
CA LEU A 97 10.82 -1.23 8.00
C LEU A 97 9.62 -1.28 7.08
N THR A 98 9.86 -1.37 5.77
CA THR A 98 8.80 -1.38 4.78
C THR A 98 9.15 -2.27 3.60
N VAL A 99 8.15 -2.95 3.06
CA VAL A 99 8.28 -3.63 1.76
C VAL A 99 8.55 -2.59 0.67
N GLY A 100 9.35 -2.97 -0.32
CA GLY A 100 9.67 -2.08 -1.44
C GLY A 100 8.54 -2.02 -2.47
N VAL A 101 8.58 -1.01 -3.35
CA VAL A 101 7.65 -0.92 -4.48
C VAL A 101 7.78 -2.15 -5.37
N GLY A 102 9.02 -2.59 -5.65
CA GLY A 102 9.29 -3.80 -6.41
C GLY A 102 8.77 -5.06 -5.72
N THR A 103 8.86 -5.13 -4.39
CA THR A 103 8.30 -6.25 -3.60
C THR A 103 6.78 -6.36 -3.78
N VAL A 104 6.06 -5.23 -3.80
CA VAL A 104 4.61 -5.22 -4.05
C VAL A 104 4.29 -5.52 -5.51
N MET A 105 5.09 -5.01 -6.45
CA MET A 105 4.94 -5.26 -7.89
C MET A 105 5.16 -6.72 -8.29
N ASP A 106 5.88 -7.51 -7.47
CA ASP A 106 6.07 -8.94 -7.68
C ASP A 106 4.83 -9.78 -7.32
N ALA A 107 3.82 -9.18 -6.67
CA ALA A 107 2.58 -9.88 -6.36
C ALA A 107 1.85 -10.31 -7.65
N ASN A 108 1.06 -11.37 -7.57
CA ASN A 108 0.25 -11.77 -8.72
C ASN A 108 -0.89 -10.78 -8.97
N GLU A 109 -1.45 -10.22 -7.90
CA GLU A 109 -2.51 -9.22 -7.92
C GLU A 109 -2.28 -8.18 -6.82
N VAL A 110 -2.61 -6.93 -7.11
CA VAL A 110 -2.55 -5.83 -6.13
C VAL A 110 -3.93 -5.18 -6.05
N MET A 111 -4.44 -5.01 -4.83
CA MET A 111 -5.69 -4.29 -4.55
C MET A 111 -5.41 -3.10 -3.63
N ILE A 112 -5.74 -1.90 -4.09
CA ILE A 112 -5.55 -0.65 -3.36
C ILE A 112 -6.90 -0.09 -2.93
N LEU A 113 -7.09 0.06 -1.62
CA LEU A 113 -8.27 0.68 -1.03
C LEU A 113 -8.03 2.19 -0.88
N VAL A 114 -8.95 3.01 -1.40
CA VAL A 114 -8.87 4.47 -1.35
C VAL A 114 -10.19 5.06 -0.89
N THR A 115 -10.21 5.70 0.28
CA THR A 115 -11.42 6.28 0.84
C THR A 115 -11.21 7.70 1.36
N GLY A 116 -12.21 8.55 1.13
CA GLY A 116 -12.28 9.92 1.59
C GLY A 116 -11.53 10.94 0.73
N THR A 117 -11.99 12.19 0.82
CA THR A 117 -11.47 13.33 0.04
C THR A 117 -9.99 13.59 0.23
N SER A 118 -9.45 13.28 1.42
CA SER A 118 -8.01 13.42 1.73
C SER A 118 -7.09 12.62 0.80
N LYS A 119 -7.62 11.64 0.06
CA LYS A 119 -6.88 10.79 -0.87
C LYS A 119 -7.16 11.08 -2.34
N ALA A 120 -8.05 12.03 -2.64
CA ALA A 120 -8.49 12.29 -4.01
C ALA A 120 -7.34 12.76 -4.91
N LEU A 121 -6.49 13.67 -4.42
CA LEU A 121 -5.30 14.12 -5.16
C LEU A 121 -4.34 12.94 -5.42
N ALA A 122 -4.05 12.14 -4.39
CA ALA A 122 -3.16 11.00 -4.53
C ALA A 122 -3.67 9.99 -5.55
N LEU A 123 -4.99 9.73 -5.57
CA LEU A 123 -5.62 8.86 -6.56
C LEU A 123 -5.46 9.43 -7.99
N GLN A 124 -5.75 10.71 -8.20
CA GLN A 124 -5.57 11.36 -9.50
C GLN A 124 -4.12 11.24 -9.98
N LYS A 125 -3.15 11.55 -9.12
CA LYS A 125 -1.72 11.42 -9.43
C LYS A 125 -1.30 9.99 -9.75
N ALA A 126 -1.92 9.01 -9.10
CA ALA A 126 -1.63 7.61 -9.33
C ALA A 126 -2.17 7.06 -10.65
N ILE A 127 -3.33 7.53 -11.13
CA ILE A 127 -4.05 6.88 -12.25
C ILE A 127 -4.27 7.75 -13.50
N GLU A 128 -4.26 9.08 -13.37
CA GLU A 128 -4.46 10.00 -14.50
C GLU A 128 -3.17 10.69 -14.96
N GLU A 129 -2.17 10.78 -14.09
CA GLU A 129 -0.82 11.25 -14.46
C GLU A 129 0.12 10.08 -14.79
N GLY A 130 1.36 10.38 -15.14
CA GLY A 130 2.36 9.37 -15.50
C GLY A 130 3.04 8.73 -14.29
N VAL A 131 3.70 7.60 -14.55
CA VAL A 131 4.54 6.89 -13.57
C VAL A 131 5.64 7.81 -13.04
N ASN A 132 5.67 8.01 -11.72
CA ASN A 132 6.57 8.94 -11.05
C ASN A 132 6.91 8.44 -9.63
N HIS A 133 8.19 8.43 -9.27
CA HIS A 133 8.64 8.04 -7.94
C HIS A 133 8.22 8.98 -6.80
N MET A 134 7.66 10.16 -7.12
CA MET A 134 7.03 11.05 -6.15
C MET A 134 5.63 10.58 -5.72
N TRP A 135 4.98 9.75 -6.52
CA TRP A 135 3.65 9.17 -6.26
C TRP A 135 3.74 7.67 -6.48
N THR A 136 4.32 6.93 -5.54
CA THR A 136 4.81 5.56 -5.79
C THR A 136 3.70 4.56 -6.17
N VAL A 137 2.44 4.82 -5.80
CA VAL A 137 1.28 4.03 -6.28
C VAL A 137 1.10 4.10 -7.80
N SER A 138 1.60 5.15 -8.47
CA SER A 138 1.59 5.25 -9.94
C SER A 138 2.37 4.11 -10.62
N ALA A 139 3.28 3.43 -9.92
CA ALA A 139 3.97 2.25 -10.43
C ALA A 139 3.00 1.13 -10.86
N PHE A 140 1.82 1.06 -10.26
CA PHE A 140 0.82 0.03 -10.59
C PHE A 140 0.19 0.20 -11.98
N GLN A 141 0.41 1.33 -12.66
CA GLN A 141 0.10 1.45 -14.09
C GLN A 141 0.87 0.43 -14.95
N HIS A 142 1.99 -0.09 -14.45
CA HIS A 142 2.78 -1.14 -15.10
C HIS A 142 2.56 -2.53 -14.48
N HIS A 143 1.67 -2.65 -13.50
CA HIS A 143 1.36 -3.94 -12.90
C HIS A 143 0.36 -4.71 -13.77
N LYS A 144 0.59 -6.01 -13.95
CA LYS A 144 -0.25 -6.87 -14.80
C LYS A 144 -1.72 -6.96 -14.34
N LYS A 145 -1.98 -6.78 -13.04
CA LYS A 145 -3.31 -6.91 -12.43
C LYS A 145 -3.42 -6.04 -11.18
N ALA A 146 -3.79 -4.77 -11.36
CA ALA A 146 -4.02 -3.83 -10.27
C ALA A 146 -5.50 -3.44 -10.20
N ILE A 147 -6.07 -3.48 -9.00
CA ILE A 147 -7.45 -3.12 -8.71
C ILE A 147 -7.46 -1.95 -7.72
N PHE A 148 -8.22 -0.90 -8.04
CA PHE A 148 -8.47 0.21 -7.13
C PHE A 148 -9.93 0.13 -6.68
N VAL A 149 -10.15 0.01 -5.37
CA VAL A 149 -11.49 0.06 -4.76
C VAL A 149 -11.61 1.41 -4.08
N VAL A 150 -12.52 2.23 -4.60
CA VAL A 150 -12.62 3.65 -4.27
C VAL A 150 -14.04 3.99 -3.79
N ASP A 151 -14.16 4.92 -2.84
CA ASP A 151 -15.44 5.58 -2.55
C ASP A 151 -15.64 6.83 -3.44
N GLU A 152 -16.84 7.41 -3.42
CA GLU A 152 -17.16 8.60 -4.21
C GLU A 152 -16.25 9.79 -3.85
N ASP A 153 -16.01 10.01 -2.56
CA ASP A 153 -15.21 11.12 -2.05
C ASP A 153 -13.75 11.09 -2.54
N ALA A 154 -13.17 9.89 -2.69
CA ALA A 154 -11.84 9.73 -3.26
C ALA A 154 -11.77 10.10 -4.76
N THR A 155 -12.89 10.20 -5.46
CA THR A 155 -12.91 10.50 -6.91
C THR A 155 -12.96 12.00 -7.23
N MET A 156 -13.00 12.88 -6.21
CA MET A 156 -13.28 14.31 -6.38
C MET A 156 -12.28 15.08 -7.26
N GLU A 157 -11.04 14.61 -7.37
CA GLU A 157 -9.99 15.21 -8.23
C GLU A 157 -9.88 14.54 -9.61
N LEU A 158 -10.63 13.46 -9.86
CA LEU A 158 -10.61 12.75 -11.13
C LEU A 158 -11.42 13.49 -12.20
N ARG A 159 -11.05 13.29 -13.47
CA ARG A 159 -11.86 13.77 -14.59
C ARG A 159 -13.19 13.03 -14.60
N THR A 160 -14.28 13.77 -14.85
CA THR A 160 -15.63 13.19 -14.99
C THR A 160 -15.68 12.03 -15.99
N LYS A 161 -14.91 12.11 -17.08
CA LYS A 161 -14.82 11.04 -18.08
C LYS A 161 -14.23 9.75 -17.50
N THR A 162 -13.21 9.84 -16.66
CA THR A 162 -12.57 8.70 -15.99
C THR A 162 -13.55 8.01 -15.05
N VAL A 163 -14.22 8.77 -14.19
CA VAL A 163 -15.23 8.25 -13.26
C VAL A 163 -16.38 7.57 -14.01
N ARG A 164 -16.91 8.23 -15.05
CA ARG A 164 -18.00 7.69 -15.86
C ARG A 164 -17.61 6.37 -16.54
N TYR A 165 -16.43 6.32 -17.15
CA TYR A 165 -15.93 5.10 -17.80
C TYR A 165 -15.92 3.90 -16.85
N PHE A 166 -15.37 4.05 -15.64
CA PHE A 166 -15.31 2.95 -14.68
C PHE A 166 -16.66 2.62 -14.04
N LYS A 167 -17.55 3.61 -13.85
CA LYS A 167 -18.94 3.35 -13.42
C LYS A 167 -19.73 2.55 -14.45
N ASP A 168 -19.56 2.84 -15.75
CA ASP A 168 -20.22 2.09 -16.82
C ASP A 168 -19.76 0.61 -16.85
N LEU A 169 -18.54 0.33 -16.36
CA LEU A 169 -17.99 -1.02 -16.22
C LEU A 169 -18.33 -1.71 -14.89
N ASP A 170 -18.91 -1.00 -13.91
CA ASP A 170 -19.12 -1.52 -12.54
C ASP A 170 -19.97 -2.80 -12.53
N SER A 171 -21.01 -2.88 -13.37
CA SER A 171 -21.84 -4.08 -13.49
C SER A 171 -21.07 -5.33 -13.95
N ILE A 172 -20.00 -5.14 -14.73
CA ILE A 172 -19.12 -6.22 -15.17
C ILE A 172 -18.16 -6.58 -14.04
N HIS A 173 -17.56 -5.59 -13.38
CA HIS A 173 -16.59 -5.81 -12.31
C HIS A 173 -17.21 -6.41 -11.05
N ARG A 174 -18.49 -6.12 -10.75
CA ARG A 174 -19.20 -6.73 -9.61
C ARG A 174 -19.30 -8.25 -9.71
N LYS A 175 -19.22 -8.82 -10.92
CA LYS A 175 -19.17 -10.27 -11.11
C LYS A 175 -17.92 -10.90 -10.49
N LEU A 176 -16.85 -10.13 -10.25
CA LEU A 176 -15.68 -10.61 -9.52
C LEU A 176 -16.03 -11.01 -8.08
N ASN A 177 -17.06 -10.41 -7.47
CA ASN A 177 -17.54 -10.76 -6.14
C ASN A 177 -18.37 -12.06 -6.13
N GLU A 178 -18.82 -12.51 -7.31
CA GLU A 178 -19.64 -13.71 -7.49
C GLU A 178 -18.79 -14.95 -7.84
N ILE A 179 -17.50 -14.76 -8.12
CA ILE A 179 -16.55 -15.85 -8.30
C ILE A 179 -16.17 -16.36 -6.90
N SER A 180 -16.97 -17.29 -6.39
CA SER A 180 -16.63 -18.09 -5.21
C SER A 180 -15.31 -18.85 -5.48
N PHE A 181 -14.37 -18.71 -4.56
CA PHE A 181 -13.22 -19.62 -4.44
C PHE A 181 -13.67 -21.00 -3.94
#